data_AF-A0A9W8D6I5-F1
#
_entry.id   AF-A0A9W8D6I5-F1
#
_cell.length_a   1.000
_cell.length_b   1.000
_cell.length_c   1.000
_cell.angle_alpha   90.00
_cell.angle_beta   90.00
_cell.angle_gamma   90.00
#
_symmetry.space_group_name_H-M   'P 1'
#
loop_
_entity.id
_entity.type
_entity.pdbx_description
1 polymer ?
#
loop_
_entity_poly.entity_id
_entity_poly.type
_entity_poly.pdbx_seq_one_letter_code
_entity_poly.pdbx_strand_id
1 'polypeptide(L)'
;MFKLLTTRTATRAQITPRLIQNAFESTTSATPVEQVPRFVTYAYFLARTANMSLPVYLDVKKNKAVKHTLIQRIEGDISKLRKELSDELGISASKIRVKPPRALKISGDHTEAIREWLTTKGF
;
A
#
# COMPACT_ATOMS: atom_id res chain seq x y z
N MET A 1 -39.05 -33.86 -28.39
CA MET A 1 -38.81 -33.69 -29.84
C MET A 1 -37.34 -33.43 -30.03
N PHE A 2 -36.57 -34.47 -30.38
CA PHE A 2 -35.11 -34.45 -30.51
C PHE A 2 -34.69 -33.88 -31.87
N LYS A 3 -33.72 -32.97 -31.91
CA LYS A 3 -33.03 -32.58 -33.15
C LYS A 3 -31.52 -32.37 -32.94
N LEU A 4 -30.79 -33.39 -33.40
CA LEU A 4 -29.59 -33.36 -34.26
C LEU A 4 -28.36 -32.57 -33.79
N LEU A 5 -27.36 -33.36 -33.34
CA LEU A 5 -25.95 -33.01 -33.31
C LEU A 5 -25.46 -32.65 -34.72
N THR A 6 -24.67 -31.59 -34.84
CA THR A 6 -23.84 -31.34 -36.03
C THR A 6 -22.38 -31.24 -35.60
N THR A 7 -21.61 -32.23 -36.02
CA THR A 7 -20.15 -32.31 -35.89
C THR A 7 -19.51 -31.34 -36.88
N ARG A 8 -18.76 -30.35 -36.38
CA ARG A 8 -17.87 -29.56 -37.25
C ARG A 8 -16.46 -30.13 -37.17
N THR A 9 -15.99 -30.50 -38.34
CA THR A 9 -14.72 -31.11 -38.70
C THR A 9 -13.53 -30.23 -38.32
N ALA A 10 -12.53 -30.85 -37.70
CA ALA A 10 -11.24 -30.24 -37.39
C ALA A 10 -10.36 -30.21 -38.65
N THR A 11 -9.81 -29.05 -38.99
CA THR A 11 -8.70 -28.93 -39.96
C THR A 11 -7.45 -28.48 -39.20
N ARG A 12 -6.50 -29.41 -39.08
CA ARG A 12 -5.20 -29.25 -38.42
C ARG A 12 -4.21 -28.63 -39.41
N ALA A 13 -3.92 -27.35 -39.27
CA ALA A 13 -2.78 -26.73 -39.93
C ALA A 13 -1.49 -27.16 -39.19
N GLN A 14 -0.59 -27.84 -39.90
CA GLN A 14 0.74 -28.17 -39.41
C GLN A 14 1.64 -26.95 -39.61
N ILE A 15 1.99 -26.26 -38.52
CA ILE A 15 3.00 -25.20 -38.54
C ILE A 15 4.34 -25.89 -38.27
N THR A 16 5.18 -25.92 -39.31
CA THR A 16 6.56 -26.42 -39.25
C THR A 16 7.39 -25.63 -38.22
N PRO A 17 8.26 -26.27 -37.43
CA PRO A 17 9.20 -25.53 -36.59
C PRO A 17 10.26 -24.86 -37.49
N ARG A 18 10.25 -23.53 -37.59
CA ARG A 18 11.43 -22.81 -38.07
C ARG A 18 12.46 -22.81 -36.95
N LEU A 19 13.53 -23.57 -37.18
CA LEU A 19 14.77 -23.52 -36.43
C LEU A 19 15.38 -22.12 -36.63
N ILE A 20 15.17 -21.21 -35.68
CA ILE A 20 15.99 -19.99 -35.57
C ILE A 20 17.16 -20.35 -34.66
N GLN A 21 18.17 -20.98 -35.26
CA GLN A 21 19.52 -20.99 -34.72
C GLN A 21 20.25 -19.80 -35.35
N ASN A 22 20.74 -18.92 -34.49
CA ASN A 22 21.95 -18.08 -34.63
C ASN A 22 21.70 -16.64 -34.12
N ALA A 23 22.16 -16.39 -32.89
CA ALA A 23 23.00 -15.24 -32.54
C ALA A 23 23.42 -15.39 -31.08
N PHE A 24 24.32 -16.35 -30.85
CA PHE A 24 25.13 -16.38 -29.65
C PHE A 24 26.32 -15.46 -29.91
N GLU A 25 26.20 -14.19 -29.52
CA GLU A 25 27.25 -13.14 -29.52
C GLU A 25 26.57 -11.91 -28.89
N SER A 26 26.97 -11.31 -27.77
CA SER A 26 28.20 -11.37 -27.01
C SER A 26 27.95 -10.95 -25.55
N THR A 27 28.83 -11.43 -24.68
CA THR A 27 29.13 -11.02 -23.31
C THR A 27 28.69 -9.59 -22.96
N THR A 28 27.63 -9.44 -22.16
CA THR A 28 27.59 -8.40 -21.14
C THR A 28 27.68 -9.12 -19.81
N SER A 29 28.80 -8.91 -19.12
CA SER A 29 29.02 -9.33 -17.74
C SER A 29 28.03 -8.62 -16.81
N ALA A 30 26.75 -9.02 -16.87
CA ALA A 30 25.80 -8.70 -15.83
C ALA A 30 26.10 -9.68 -14.70
N THR A 31 26.83 -9.22 -13.69
CA THR A 31 26.77 -9.82 -12.35
C THR A 31 25.29 -10.09 -12.06
N PRO A 32 24.90 -11.31 -11.64
CA PRO A 32 23.57 -11.54 -11.12
C PRO A 32 23.41 -10.58 -9.94
N VAL A 33 22.73 -9.45 -10.15
CA VAL A 33 22.39 -8.54 -9.08
C VAL A 33 21.31 -9.29 -8.33
N GLU A 34 21.74 -10.08 -7.35
CA GLU A 34 20.86 -10.68 -6.36
C GLU A 34 20.01 -9.54 -5.83
N GLN A 35 18.73 -9.53 -6.20
CA GLN A 35 17.81 -8.47 -5.83
C GLN A 35 17.53 -8.62 -4.34
N VAL A 36 18.44 -8.11 -3.51
CA VAL A 36 18.23 -8.01 -2.08
C VAL A 36 16.99 -7.15 -1.88
N PRO A 37 15.94 -7.67 -1.22
CA PRO A 37 14.74 -6.90 -0.96
C PRO A 37 15.14 -5.62 -0.22
N ARG A 38 14.83 -4.46 -0.81
CA ARG A 38 15.10 -3.17 -0.20
C ARG A 38 14.03 -2.89 0.85
N PHE A 39 14.38 -3.07 2.11
CA PHE A 39 13.51 -2.71 3.23
C PHE A 39 13.59 -1.20 3.47
N VAL A 40 12.45 -0.52 3.44
CA VAL A 40 12.36 0.88 3.83
C VAL A 40 12.26 0.93 5.35
N THR A 41 13.24 1.57 6.00
CA THR A 41 13.25 1.76 7.44
C THR A 41 12.79 3.17 7.79
N TYR A 42 11.70 3.25 8.55
CA TYR A 42 11.20 4.52 9.07
C TYR A 42 11.58 4.67 10.55
N ALA A 43 11.69 5.92 11.02
CA ALA A 43 11.95 6.21 12.44
C ALA A 43 10.75 5.92 13.36
N TYR A 44 9.60 5.58 12.78
CA TYR A 44 8.38 5.21 13.47
C TYR A 44 7.71 4.05 12.74
N PHE A 45 6.87 3.31 13.44
CA PHE A 45 6.12 2.18 12.90
C PHE A 45 4.67 2.23 13.39
N LEU A 46 3.73 1.76 12.58
CA LEU A 46 2.31 1.69 12.91
C LEU A 46 1.89 0.24 12.95
N ALA A 47 1.77 -0.31 14.16
CA ALA A 47 1.38 -1.71 14.30
C ALA A 47 -0.08 -1.90 13.86
N ARG A 48 -0.29 -2.78 12.88
CA ARG A 48 -1.61 -3.18 12.40
C ARG A 48 -2.48 -3.72 13.54
N THR A 49 -3.78 -3.59 13.38
CA THR A 49 -4.75 -4.17 14.33
C THR A 49 -4.78 -5.69 14.23
N ALA A 50 -5.50 -6.37 15.13
CA ALA A 50 -5.69 -7.82 15.06
C ALA A 50 -6.27 -8.27 13.70
N ASN A 51 -7.10 -7.43 13.08
CA ASN A 51 -7.67 -7.67 11.75
C ASN A 51 -6.80 -7.10 10.62
N MET A 52 -5.49 -6.92 10.85
CA MET A 52 -4.51 -6.43 9.88
C MET A 52 -4.82 -5.05 9.28
N SER A 53 -5.68 -4.26 9.93
CA SER A 53 -6.09 -2.93 9.43
C SER A 53 -5.17 -1.82 9.96
N LEU A 54 -5.07 -0.72 9.23
CA LEU A 54 -4.36 0.48 9.70
C LEU A 54 -5.03 1.05 10.95
N PRO A 55 -4.28 1.45 11.99
CA PRO A 55 -4.82 1.95 13.25
C PRO A 55 -5.27 3.41 13.18
N VAL A 56 -6.05 3.76 12.14
CA VAL A 56 -6.57 5.11 11.87
C VAL A 56 -8.09 5.09 12.00
N TYR A 57 -8.62 5.89 12.92
CA TYR A 57 -10.02 5.87 13.32
C TYR A 57 -10.64 7.27 13.29
N LEU A 58 -11.96 7.32 13.10
CA LEU A 58 -12.74 8.54 13.29
C LEU A 58 -13.29 8.58 14.71
N ASP A 59 -12.90 9.59 15.48
CA ASP A 59 -13.42 9.94 16.82
C ASP A 59 -14.46 11.05 16.66
N VAL A 60 -15.73 10.70 16.84
CA VAL A 60 -16.87 11.61 16.71
C VAL A 60 -17.40 11.97 18.10
N LYS A 61 -17.42 13.25 18.43
CA LYS A 61 -17.91 13.80 19.70
C LYS A 61 -19.17 14.65 19.52
N LYS A 62 -19.80 15.02 20.64
CA LYS A 62 -21.02 15.86 20.81
C LYS A 62 -21.94 15.84 19.57
N ASN A 63 -22.91 14.94 19.59
CA ASN A 63 -23.99 14.85 18.61
C ASN A 63 -23.52 14.90 17.13
N LYS A 64 -22.40 14.23 16.82
CA LYS A 64 -21.80 14.16 15.47
C LYS A 64 -21.23 15.45 14.89
N ALA A 65 -21.21 16.55 15.66
CA ALA A 65 -20.73 17.84 15.17
C ALA A 65 -19.20 17.94 15.14
N VAL A 66 -18.52 17.33 16.12
CA VAL A 66 -17.05 17.43 16.24
C VAL A 66 -16.41 16.13 15.81
N LYS A 67 -15.61 16.18 14.74
CA LYS A 67 -14.87 15.05 14.22
C LYS A 67 -13.37 15.22 14.46
N HIS A 68 -12.73 14.12 14.81
CA HIS A 68 -11.29 14.02 14.94
C HIS A 68 -10.81 12.71 14.32
N THR A 69 -9.63 12.72 13.71
CA THR A 69 -8.96 11.49 13.31
C THR A 69 -7.98 11.08 14.40
N LEU A 70 -8.03 9.82 14.80
CA LEU A 70 -7.20 9.23 15.84
C LEU A 70 -6.31 8.15 15.22
N ILE A 71 -5.00 8.35 15.29
CA ILE A 71 -3.98 7.37 14.90
C ILE A 71 -3.44 6.73 16.17
N GLN A 72 -3.45 5.40 16.26
CA GLN A 72 -2.99 4.66 17.44
C GLN A 72 -1.86 3.69 17.09
N ARG A 73 -1.35 2.98 18.12
CA ARG A 73 -0.37 1.89 17.96
C ARG A 73 0.91 2.36 17.25
N ILE A 74 1.32 3.59 17.54
CA ILE A 74 2.53 4.19 16.97
C ILE A 74 3.73 3.73 17.82
N GLU A 75 4.74 3.20 17.18
CA GLU A 75 6.03 2.84 17.79
C GLU A 75 7.12 3.74 17.23
N GLY A 76 8.20 3.96 17.99
CA GLY A 76 9.28 4.88 17.60
C GLY A 76 8.93 6.37 17.78
N ASP A 77 9.44 7.21 16.88
CA ASP A 77 9.38 8.67 16.98
C ASP A 77 8.05 9.27 16.46
N ILE A 78 7.14 9.54 17.40
CA ILE A 78 5.83 10.16 17.13
C ILE A 78 5.97 11.58 16.56
N SER A 79 7.03 12.32 16.90
CA SER A 79 7.22 13.70 16.46
C SER A 79 7.53 13.77 14.97
N LYS A 80 8.30 12.80 14.45
CA LYS A 80 8.54 12.66 13.00
C LYS A 80 7.26 12.36 12.24
N LEU A 81 6.46 11.39 12.68
CA LEU A 81 5.16 11.11 12.07
C LEU A 81 4.27 12.35 12.06
N ARG A 82 4.22 13.11 13.16
CA ARG A 82 3.46 14.37 13.25
C ARG A 82 3.93 15.41 12.24
N LYS A 83 5.25 15.58 12.09
CA LYS A 83 5.83 16.53 11.14
C LYS A 83 5.51 16.13 9.70
N GLU A 84 5.74 14.87 9.34
CA GLU A 84 5.45 14.38 7.99
C GLU A 84 3.97 14.46 7.64
N LEU A 85 3.06 14.15 8.57
CA LEU A 85 1.62 14.37 8.35
C LEU A 85 1.27 15.86 8.12
N SER A 86 2.00 16.77 8.76
CA SER A 86 1.81 18.21 8.55
C SER A 86 2.31 18.65 7.18
N ASP A 87 3.46 18.13 6.76
CA ASP A 87 4.14 18.51 5.51
C ASP A 87 3.43 17.89 4.29
N GLU A 88 3.09 16.60 4.35
CA GLU A 88 2.52 15.83 3.22
C GLU A 88 1.02 16.10 2.99
N LEU A 89 0.23 16.20 4.07
CA LEU A 89 -1.22 16.42 3.96
C LEU A 89 -1.62 17.89 4.15
N GLY A 90 -0.66 18.80 4.38
CA GLY A 90 -0.92 20.22 4.64
C GLY A 90 -1.72 20.48 5.93
N ILE A 91 -1.72 19.54 6.87
CA ILE A 91 -2.46 19.65 8.12
C ILE A 91 -1.63 20.48 9.09
N SER A 92 -2.10 21.67 9.47
CA SER A 92 -1.41 22.51 10.46
C SER A 92 -1.00 21.70 11.70
N ALA A 93 0.29 21.72 12.04
CA ALA A 93 0.85 21.00 13.19
C ALA A 93 0.12 21.30 14.51
N SER A 94 -0.46 22.50 14.67
CA SER A 94 -1.27 22.90 15.83
C SER A 94 -2.57 22.09 15.98
N LYS A 95 -3.09 21.54 14.89
CA LYS A 95 -4.27 20.66 14.86
C LYS A 95 -3.93 19.20 15.20
N ILE A 96 -2.64 18.84 15.17
CA ILE A 96 -2.14 17.49 15.49
C ILE A 96 -1.61 17.49 16.91
N ARG A 97 -2.30 16.80 17.82
CA ARG A 97 -1.94 16.67 19.24
C ARG A 97 -1.48 15.26 19.55
N VAL A 98 -0.35 15.14 20.23
CA VAL A 98 0.12 13.86 20.80
C VAL A 98 -0.72 13.52 22.02
N LYS A 99 -1.24 12.30 22.07
CA LYS A 99 -2.03 11.75 23.18
C LYS A 99 -1.30 10.54 23.76
N PRO A 100 -1.02 10.53 25.08
CA PRO A 100 -0.50 9.33 25.74
C PRO A 100 -1.51 8.16 25.65
N PRO A 101 -1.04 6.89 25.59
CA PRO A 101 0.36 6.48 25.64
C PRO A 101 1.11 6.71 24.31
N ARG A 102 0.55 6.32 23.16
CA ARG A 102 1.20 6.40 21.84
C ARG A 102 0.19 6.62 20.72
N ALA A 103 -0.50 7.75 20.78
CA ALA A 103 -1.54 8.11 19.81
C ALA A 103 -1.38 9.57 19.31
N LEU A 104 -1.85 9.82 18.09
CA LEU A 104 -2.02 11.17 17.54
C LEU A 104 -3.50 11.44 17.35
N LYS A 105 -3.94 12.59 17.86
CA LYS A 105 -5.29 13.12 17.65
C LYS A 105 -5.22 14.34 16.75
N ILE A 106 -5.95 14.28 15.64
CA ILE A 106 -5.98 15.30 14.60
C ILE A 106 -7.39 15.90 14.57
N SER A 107 -7.50 17.22 14.49
CA SER A 107 -8.79 17.90 14.34
C SER A 107 -9.32 17.79 12.92
N GLY A 108 -10.58 17.37 12.75
CA GLY A 108 -11.19 17.14 11.44
C GLY A 108 -11.30 15.66 11.08
N ASP A 109 -11.91 15.38 9.94
CA ASP A 109 -11.98 14.04 9.35
C ASP A 109 -10.94 13.94 8.22
N HIS A 110 -9.81 13.34 8.55
CA HIS A 110 -8.69 13.10 7.64
C HIS A 110 -8.45 11.60 7.44
N THR A 111 -9.46 10.78 7.77
CA THR A 111 -9.29 9.34 7.95
C THR A 111 -8.87 8.64 6.65
N GLU A 112 -9.54 8.96 5.54
CA GLU A 112 -9.23 8.37 4.23
C GLU A 112 -7.88 8.84 3.70
N ALA A 113 -7.61 10.15 3.71
CA ALA A 113 -6.34 10.71 3.24
C ALA A 113 -5.14 10.12 3.99
N ILE A 114 -5.25 9.96 5.31
CA ILE A 114 -4.18 9.37 6.13
C ILE A 114 -4.01 7.88 5.82
N ARG A 115 -5.10 7.13 5.61
CA ARG A 115 -5.00 5.71 5.24
C ARG A 115 -4.33 5.52 3.89
N GLU A 116 -4.72 6.31 2.90
CA GLU A 116 -4.14 6.28 1.56
C GLU A 116 -2.65 6.60 1.59
N TRP A 117 -2.27 7.65 2.33
CA TRP A 117 -0.87 8.02 2.52
C TRP A 117 -0.05 6.92 3.21
N LEU A 118 -0.56 6.33 4.29
CA LEU A 118 0.11 5.22 4.99
C LEU A 118 0.24 3.97 4.11
N THR A 119 -0.79 3.68 3.31
CA THR A 119 -0.78 2.56 2.36
C THR A 119 0.26 2.79 1.27
N THR A 120 0.34 4.00 0.75
CA THR A 120 1.35 4.40 -0.26
C THR A 120 2.77 4.27 0.28
N LYS A 121 2.98 4.54 1.58
CA LYS A 121 4.26 4.34 2.26
C LYS A 121 4.61 2.88 2.56
N GLY A 122 3.66 1.95 2.39
CA GLY A 122 3.85 0.53 2.67
C GLY A 122 3.71 0.13 4.14
N PHE A 123 3.06 0.96 4.96
CA PHE A 123 2.62 0.54 6.30
C PHE A 123 1.40 -0.36 6.23
#